data_AF-A0AAV1SA47-F1
#
_entry.id   AF-A0AAV1SA47-F1
#
_cell.length_a   1.000
_cell.length_b   1.000
_cell.length_c   1.000
_cell.angle_alpha   90.00
_cell.angle_beta   90.00
_cell.angle_gamma   90.00
#
_symmetry.space_group_name_H-M   'P 1'
#
loop_
_entity.id
_entity.type
_entity.pdbx_description
1 polymer ?
#
loop_
_entity_poly.entity_id
_entity_poly.type
_entity_poly.pdbx_seq_one_letter_code
_entity_poly.pdbx_strand_id
1 'polypeptide(L)'
;MGYLCPIFVLVLSSFTTQFALSNDMPSAYEVLQEYDFPIGLLPKGVTGYKLNRDTGEFSAYLNATCKFSIESYQLEYKSTITGVISRGRLSNLKGVRVLILFLWINIVEVVHDGEELEFSVGIASANFPIDNFGECPQCGCGFECNLLDGGNFVSSFQVER
;
A
#
# COMPACT_ATOMS: atom_id res chain seq x y z
N MET A 1 25.84 73.09 16.44
CA MET A 1 26.20 71.99 17.35
C MET A 1 24.96 71.10 17.43
N GLY A 2 24.78 70.10 16.57
CA GLY A 2 25.32 68.73 16.69
C GLY A 2 24.57 68.00 17.82
N TYR A 3 23.86 66.87 17.68
CA TYR A 3 23.84 65.80 16.67
C TYR A 3 22.49 65.03 16.66
N LEU A 4 22.08 64.56 15.47
CA LEU A 4 21.61 63.21 15.04
C LEU A 4 20.66 62.40 15.96
N CYS A 5 19.46 61.99 15.52
CA CYS A 5 19.04 60.98 14.52
C CYS A 5 18.56 59.69 15.23
N PRO A 6 17.41 59.11 14.81
CA PRO A 6 16.49 58.33 15.62
C PRO A 6 16.79 56.83 15.54
N ILE A 7 16.41 56.07 16.58
CA ILE A 7 16.37 54.62 16.45
C ILE A 7 15.04 54.13 17.01
N PHE A 8 14.08 54.07 16.09
CA PHE A 8 12.92 53.22 16.11
C PHE A 8 13.40 51.79 16.31
N VAL A 9 13.39 51.32 17.56
CA VAL A 9 13.71 49.92 17.90
C VAL A 9 12.51 49.08 17.47
N LEU A 10 12.46 48.76 16.17
CA LEU A 10 11.67 47.63 15.66
C LEU A 10 12.30 46.38 16.24
N VAL A 11 11.72 45.87 17.31
CA VAL A 11 11.96 44.50 17.76
C VAL A 11 11.31 43.58 16.72
N LEU A 12 12.03 43.31 15.64
CA LEU A 12 11.77 42.17 14.78
C LEU A 12 12.13 40.93 15.60
N SER A 13 11.15 40.43 16.36
CA SER A 13 11.21 39.09 16.92
C SER A 13 11.26 38.11 15.75
N SER A 14 12.47 37.73 15.36
CA SER A 14 12.72 36.64 14.41
C SER A 14 12.18 35.36 15.02
N PHE A 15 10.92 35.03 14.73
CA PHE A 15 10.42 33.68 14.91
C PHE A 15 11.15 32.80 13.90
N THR A 16 12.29 32.24 14.30
CA THR A 16 12.89 31.12 13.59
C THR A 16 11.99 29.93 13.83
N THR A 17 11.06 29.66 12.92
CA THR A 17 10.34 28.39 12.86
C THR A 17 11.37 27.31 12.58
N GLN A 18 11.69 26.54 13.62
CA GLN A 18 12.46 25.31 13.49
C GLN A 18 11.56 24.30 12.78
N PHE A 19 11.66 24.22 11.46
CA PHE A 19 11.20 23.05 10.73
C PHE A 19 12.11 21.90 11.14
N ALA A 20 11.70 21.11 12.13
CA ALA A 20 12.23 19.79 12.30
C ALA A 20 11.81 18.98 11.06
N LEU A 21 12.71 18.84 10.09
CA LEU A 21 12.57 17.84 9.03
C LEU A 21 12.69 16.48 9.72
N SER A 22 11.56 15.95 10.20
CA SER A 22 11.42 14.53 10.45
C SER A 22 11.70 13.87 9.12
N ASN A 23 12.89 13.31 8.96
CA ASN A 23 13.28 12.56 7.78
C ASN A 23 12.65 11.16 7.87
N ASP A 24 11.32 11.13 8.03
CA ASP A 24 10.55 9.90 8.08
C ASP A 24 10.60 9.32 6.68
N MET A 25 11.34 8.21 6.55
CA MET A 25 11.38 7.45 5.32
C MET A 25 9.96 6.93 5.06
N PRO A 26 9.41 7.11 3.84
CA PRO A 26 8.05 6.67 3.58
C PRO A 26 7.94 5.17 3.80
N SER A 27 6.81 4.71 4.29
CA SER A 27 6.46 3.30 4.36
C SER A 27 6.27 2.71 2.95
N ALA A 28 6.26 1.38 2.86
CA ALA A 28 5.96 0.70 1.60
C ALA A 28 4.58 1.09 1.02
N TYR A 29 3.62 1.38 1.90
CA TYR A 29 2.27 1.79 1.51
C TYR A 29 2.25 3.20 0.91
N GLU A 30 3.00 4.14 1.49
CA GLU A 30 3.15 5.48 0.94
C GLU A 30 3.91 5.46 -0.40
N VAL A 31 4.90 4.58 -0.54
CA VAL A 31 5.58 4.35 -1.82
C VAL A 31 4.61 3.84 -2.89
N LEU A 32 3.67 2.95 -2.56
CA LEU A 32 2.64 2.55 -3.54
C LEU A 32 1.82 3.76 -4.00
N GLN A 33 1.41 4.62 -3.08
CA GLN A 33 0.62 5.81 -3.40
C GLN A 33 1.41 6.82 -4.25
N GLU A 34 2.71 7.01 -4.01
CA GLU A 34 3.58 7.84 -4.87
C GLU A 34 3.59 7.39 -6.34
N TYR A 35 3.31 6.10 -6.58
CA TYR A 35 3.29 5.46 -7.90
C TYR A 35 1.86 5.12 -8.37
N ASP A 36 0.85 5.84 -7.87
CA ASP A 36 -0.57 5.72 -8.24
C ASP A 36 -1.18 4.33 -7.95
N PHE A 37 -0.79 3.71 -6.84
CA PHE A 37 -1.43 2.49 -6.34
C PHE A 37 -2.10 2.71 -4.98
N PRO A 38 -3.25 2.06 -4.73
CA PRO A 38 -3.87 2.07 -3.41
C PRO A 38 -3.04 1.24 -2.42
N ILE A 39 -3.14 1.59 -1.13
CA ILE A 39 -2.37 0.92 -0.07
C ILE A 39 -2.75 -0.56 0.09
N GLY A 40 -4.00 -0.92 -0.24
CA GLY A 40 -4.54 -2.26 -0.09
C GLY A 40 -4.00 -3.30 -1.07
N LEU A 41 -3.08 -2.90 -1.96
CA LEU A 41 -2.32 -3.83 -2.79
C LEU A 41 -1.35 -4.70 -1.97
N LEU A 42 -0.97 -4.26 -0.76
CA LEU A 42 -0.16 -5.03 0.18
C LEU A 42 -0.95 -5.37 1.45
N PRO A 43 -0.75 -6.57 2.03
CA PRO A 43 -1.38 -6.90 3.30
C PRO A 43 -0.81 -6.05 4.45
N LYS A 44 -1.54 -5.94 5.57
CA LYS A 44 -1.05 -5.31 6.80
C LYS A 44 0.19 -6.04 7.32
N GLY A 45 1.13 -5.28 7.88
CA GLY A 45 2.33 -5.82 8.54
C GLY A 45 3.57 -5.92 7.65
N VAL A 46 3.63 -5.14 6.56
CA VAL A 46 4.88 -4.94 5.82
C VAL A 46 5.89 -4.26 6.74
N THR A 47 7.05 -4.89 6.93
CA THR A 47 8.07 -4.46 7.89
C THR A 47 9.13 -3.55 7.28
N GLY A 48 9.19 -3.48 5.95
CA GLY A 48 10.10 -2.60 5.24
C GLY A 48 10.01 -2.79 3.73
N TYR A 49 10.79 -1.98 3.01
CA TYR A 49 10.87 -2.03 1.56
C TYR A 49 12.28 -1.64 1.07
N LYS A 50 12.53 -1.88 -0.21
CA LYS A 50 13.61 -1.26 -0.99
C LYS A 50 13.03 -0.71 -2.27
N LEU A 51 13.50 0.45 -2.67
CA LEU A 51 13.16 1.07 -3.95
C LEU A 51 14.42 1.67 -4.57
N ASN A 52 14.73 1.24 -5.78
CA ASN A 52 15.65 1.96 -6.65
C ASN A 52 14.82 2.92 -7.53
N ARG A 53 14.90 4.22 -7.26
CA ARG A 53 14.09 5.23 -7.98
C ARG A 53 14.49 5.41 -9.45
N ASP A 54 15.72 5.03 -9.83
CA ASP A 54 16.20 5.14 -11.21
C ASP A 54 15.69 4.00 -12.10
N THR A 55 15.58 2.80 -11.54
CA THR A 55 15.19 1.58 -12.28
C THR A 55 13.76 1.12 -12.00
N GLY A 56 13.16 1.58 -10.90
CA GLY A 56 11.87 1.10 -10.41
C GLY A 56 11.94 -0.24 -9.68
N GLU A 57 13.13 -0.84 -9.47
CA GLU A 57 13.23 -2.09 -8.71
C GLU A 57 12.69 -1.90 -7.29
N PHE A 58 11.62 -2.62 -7.00
CA PHE A 58 10.86 -2.53 -5.76
C PHE A 58 10.87 -3.88 -5.04
N SER A 59 10.99 -3.84 -3.72
CA SER A 59 10.79 -5.00 -2.85
C SER A 59 10.04 -4.60 -1.60
N ALA A 60 9.10 -5.42 -1.15
CA ALA A 60 8.43 -5.28 0.14
C ALA A 60 8.64 -6.56 0.97
N TYR A 61 8.74 -6.39 2.29
CA TYR A 61 9.08 -7.48 3.21
C TYR A 61 7.98 -7.68 4.26
N LEU A 62 7.62 -8.94 4.48
CA LEU A 62 6.74 -9.40 5.55
C LEU A 62 7.54 -10.32 6.47
N ASN A 63 7.14 -10.44 7.74
CA ASN A 63 7.78 -11.35 8.69
C ASN A 63 7.68 -12.82 8.28
N ALA A 64 6.61 -13.20 7.59
CA ALA A 64 6.36 -14.55 7.12
C ALA A 64 5.49 -14.55 5.86
N THR A 65 5.39 -15.71 5.21
CA THR A 65 4.38 -15.92 4.15
C THR A 65 2.99 -15.68 4.72
N CYS A 66 2.21 -14.88 4.01
CA CYS A 66 0.87 -14.52 4.36
C CYS A 66 -0.17 -15.14 3.42
N LYS A 67 -1.22 -15.72 4.01
CA LYS A 67 -2.34 -16.36 3.30
C LYS A 67 -3.65 -15.83 3.82
N PHE A 68 -4.59 -15.57 2.92
CA PHE A 68 -5.96 -15.20 3.28
C PHE A 68 -6.89 -15.44 2.09
N SER A 69 -8.19 -15.42 2.36
CA SER A 69 -9.23 -15.48 1.33
C SER A 69 -9.93 -14.13 1.25
N ILE A 70 -10.27 -13.70 0.03
CA ILE A 70 -11.17 -12.58 -0.23
C ILE A 70 -12.19 -13.08 -1.24
N GLU A 71 -13.47 -12.99 -0.89
CA GLU A 71 -14.56 -13.54 -1.69
C GLU A 71 -14.29 -15.01 -2.09
N SER A 72 -14.09 -15.27 -3.38
CA SER A 72 -13.83 -16.60 -3.94
C SER A 72 -12.35 -16.90 -4.21
N TYR A 73 -11.45 -15.96 -3.93
CA TYR A 73 -10.02 -16.08 -4.19
C TYR A 73 -9.23 -16.43 -2.94
N GLN A 74 -8.29 -17.37 -3.07
CA GLN A 74 -7.27 -17.63 -2.06
C GLN A 74 -5.95 -16.99 -2.50
N LEU A 75 -5.42 -16.11 -1.66
CA LEU A 75 -4.23 -15.31 -1.95
C LEU A 75 -3.03 -15.72 -1.11
N GLU A 76 -1.95 -15.88 -1.84
CA GLU A 76 -0.53 -16.08 -1.54
C GLU A 76 0.36 -14.83 -1.50
N TYR A 77 0.73 -14.25 -0.37
CA TYR A 77 1.85 -13.31 -0.31
C TYR A 77 3.07 -13.96 0.35
N LYS A 78 4.18 -14.13 -0.36
CA LYS A 78 5.45 -14.60 0.22
C LYS A 78 6.05 -13.53 1.13
N SER A 79 6.97 -13.94 2.01
CA SER A 79 7.69 -13.02 2.90
C SER A 79 8.47 -11.92 2.17
N THR A 80 8.85 -12.15 0.92
CA THR A 80 9.46 -11.15 0.05
C THR A 80 8.63 -11.02 -1.23
N ILE A 81 8.15 -9.82 -1.49
CA ILE A 81 7.50 -9.42 -2.74
C ILE A 81 8.48 -8.56 -3.52
N THR A 82 8.65 -8.82 -4.82
CA THR A 82 9.56 -8.05 -5.68
C THR A 82 8.90 -7.71 -7.00
N GLY A 83 9.25 -6.59 -7.60
CA GLY A 83 8.82 -6.23 -8.95
C GLY A 83 9.55 -4.99 -9.45
N VAL A 84 9.08 -4.45 -10.56
CA VAL A 84 9.49 -3.16 -11.10
C VAL A 84 8.28 -2.24 -11.09
N ILE A 85 8.32 -1.22 -10.24
CA ILE A 85 7.25 -0.23 -10.08
C ILE A 85 7.51 0.99 -10.94
N SER A 86 6.46 1.41 -11.63
CA SER A 86 6.35 2.66 -12.36
C SER A 86 4.95 3.23 -12.09
N ARG A 87 4.72 4.49 -12.45
CA ARG A 87 3.43 5.13 -12.18
C ARG A 87 2.29 4.34 -12.83
N GLY A 88 1.37 3.84 -12.00
CA GLY A 88 0.23 3.03 -12.41
C GLY A 88 0.56 1.62 -12.92
N ARG A 89 1.80 1.13 -12.77
CA ARG A 89 2.16 -0.22 -13.23
C ARG A 89 3.21 -0.88 -12.35
N LEU A 90 2.93 -2.10 -11.92
CA LEU A 90 3.85 -2.98 -11.21
C LEU A 90 4.07 -4.24 -12.05
N SER A 91 5.27 -4.40 -12.60
CA SER A 91 5.60 -5.48 -13.54
C SER A 91 6.65 -6.42 -12.97
N ASN A 92 6.81 -7.60 -13.62
CA ASN A 92 7.76 -8.64 -13.17
C ASN A 92 7.55 -9.01 -11.69
N LEU A 93 6.29 -8.98 -11.26
CA LEU A 93 5.88 -9.19 -9.88
C LEU A 93 6.14 -10.66 -9.49
N LYS A 94 6.74 -10.84 -8.32
CA LYS A 94 7.00 -12.14 -7.72
C LYS A 94 6.63 -12.09 -6.25
N GLY A 95 6.18 -13.23 -5.75
CA GLY A 95 5.78 -13.37 -4.36
C GLY A 95 4.30 -13.15 -4.12
N VAL A 96 3.52 -12.76 -5.13
CA VAL A 96 2.05 -12.71 -5.05
C VAL A 96 1.46 -13.84 -5.89
N ARG A 97 0.59 -14.66 -5.29
CA ARG A 97 0.02 -15.85 -5.90
C ARG A 97 -1.48 -15.94 -5.65
N VAL A 98 -2.20 -16.52 -6.60
CA VAL A 98 -3.63 -16.83 -6.47
C VAL A 98 -3.84 -18.33 -6.72
N LEU A 99 -4.74 -18.95 -5.99
CA LEU A 99 -5.11 -20.35 -6.22
C LEU A 99 -6.17 -20.45 -7.33
N ILE A 100 -5.84 -21.15 -8.41
CA ILE A 100 -6.76 -21.44 -9.54
C ILE A 100 -6.72 -22.94 -9.80
N LEU A 101 -7.89 -23.60 -9.81
CA LEU A 101 -8.02 -25.05 -10.07
C LEU A 101 -6.98 -25.89 -9.29
N PHE A 102 -6.84 -25.61 -7.99
CA PHE A 102 -5.90 -26.26 -7.06
C PHE A 102 -4.40 -25.96 -7.26
N LEU A 103 -4.04 -25.07 -8.18
CA LEU A 103 -2.65 -24.66 -8.46
C LEU A 103 -2.40 -23.21 -8.05
N TRP A 104 -1.25 -22.96 -7.42
CA TRP A 104 -0.80 -21.61 -7.10
C TRP A 104 -0.15 -20.97 -8.32
N ILE A 105 -0.83 -19.97 -8.89
CA ILE A 105 -0.39 -19.22 -10.06
C ILE A 105 0.17 -17.88 -9.60
N ASN A 106 1.29 -17.44 -10.18
CA ASN A 106 1.87 -16.14 -9.85
C ASN A 106 1.09 -15.02 -10.54
N ILE A 107 0.80 -13.97 -9.80
CA ILE A 107 0.44 -12.67 -10.38
C ILE A 107 1.76 -12.00 -10.76
N VAL A 108 1.90 -11.67 -12.04
CA VAL A 108 3.15 -11.16 -12.62
C VAL A 108 3.09 -9.68 -12.93
N GLU A 109 1.88 -9.11 -12.99
CA GLU A 109 1.68 -7.71 -13.30
C GLU A 109 0.38 -7.17 -12.69
N VAL A 110 0.42 -5.90 -12.26
CA VAL A 110 -0.74 -5.10 -11.87
C VAL A 110 -0.68 -3.77 -12.60
N VAL A 111 -1.77 -3.38 -13.24
CA VAL A 111 -1.91 -2.10 -13.94
C VAL A 111 -3.08 -1.34 -13.35
N HIS A 112 -2.88 -0.08 -13.02
CA HIS A 112 -3.95 0.84 -12.65
C HIS A 112 -4.49 1.50 -13.92
N ASP A 113 -5.73 1.18 -14.27
CA ASP A 113 -6.42 1.65 -15.47
C ASP A 113 -7.77 2.30 -15.09
N GLY A 114 -7.76 3.63 -14.99
CA GLY A 114 -8.95 4.41 -14.63
C GLY A 114 -9.44 4.12 -13.22
N GLU A 115 -10.62 3.51 -13.11
CA GLU A 115 -11.25 3.14 -11.83
C GLU A 115 -11.03 1.65 -11.47
N GLU A 116 -10.19 0.95 -12.24
CA GLU A 116 -9.91 -0.47 -12.06
C GLU A 116 -8.41 -0.74 -11.88
N LEU A 117 -8.11 -1.82 -11.17
CA LEU A 117 -6.81 -2.49 -11.18
C LEU A 117 -6.92 -3.78 -11.99
N GLU A 118 -6.14 -3.88 -13.06
CA GLU A 118 -5.96 -5.12 -13.81
C GLU A 118 -4.86 -5.97 -13.18
N PHE A 119 -5.17 -7.20 -12.79
CA PHE A 119 -4.21 -8.18 -12.29
C PHE A 119 -3.97 -9.26 -13.34
N SER A 120 -2.72 -9.48 -13.72
CA SER A 120 -2.34 -10.43 -14.76
C SER A 120 -1.50 -11.59 -14.22
N VAL A 121 -1.81 -12.79 -14.70
CA VAL A 121 -1.01 -14.01 -14.51
C VAL A 121 -0.18 -14.36 -15.75
N GLY A 122 -0.05 -13.41 -16.69
CA GLY A 122 0.74 -13.51 -17.92
C GLY A 122 -0.09 -13.87 -19.15
N ILE A 123 -0.87 -14.96 -19.09
CA ILE A 123 -1.72 -15.40 -20.21
C ILE A 123 -3.17 -14.89 -20.11
N ALA A 124 -3.55 -14.35 -18.96
CA ALA A 124 -4.90 -13.87 -18.67
C ALA A 124 -4.82 -12.76 -17.61
N SER A 125 -5.85 -11.90 -17.60
CA SER A 125 -6.03 -10.84 -16.62
C SER A 125 -7.45 -10.83 -16.06
N ALA A 126 -7.63 -10.14 -14.94
CA ALA A 126 -8.91 -9.82 -14.35
C ALA A 126 -8.87 -8.40 -13.76
N ASN A 127 -9.98 -7.68 -13.90
CA ASN A 127 -10.11 -6.31 -13.39
C ASN A 127 -10.89 -6.28 -12.09
N PHE A 128 -10.49 -5.38 -11.20
CA PHE A 128 -11.16 -5.16 -9.92
C PHE A 128 -11.30 -3.64 -9.68
N PRO A 129 -12.45 -3.16 -9.20
CA PRO A 129 -12.62 -1.76 -8.84
C PRO A 129 -11.56 -1.30 -7.83
N ILE A 130 -11.01 -0.09 -8.02
CA ILE A 130 -9.97 0.45 -7.15
C ILE A 130 -10.45 0.63 -5.70
N ASP A 131 -11.74 0.88 -5.50
CA ASP A 131 -12.35 1.08 -4.18
C ASP A 131 -12.21 -0.16 -3.28
N ASN A 132 -12.04 -1.35 -3.86
CA ASN A 132 -11.79 -2.59 -3.11
C ASN A 132 -10.43 -2.61 -2.39
N PHE A 133 -9.53 -1.68 -2.72
CA PHE A 133 -8.15 -1.64 -2.23
C PHE A 133 -7.89 -0.47 -1.28
N GLY A 134 -8.93 0.21 -0.79
CA GLY A 134 -8.81 1.29 0.19
C GLY A 134 -8.25 0.82 1.55
N GLU A 135 -8.44 -0.46 1.88
CA GLU A 135 -7.92 -1.08 3.09
C GLU A 135 -6.94 -2.20 2.80
N CYS A 136 -5.91 -2.33 3.65
CA CYS A 136 -4.97 -3.44 3.57
C CYS A 136 -5.57 -4.72 4.15
N PRO A 137 -5.57 -5.86 3.43
CA PRO A 137 -6.05 -7.13 3.98
C PRO A 137 -5.13 -7.61 5.10
N GLN A 138 -5.69 -8.30 6.09
CA GLN A 138 -4.93 -8.92 7.16
C GLN A 138 -4.62 -10.38 6.87
N CYS A 139 -3.49 -10.80 7.41
CA CYS A 139 -3.09 -12.18 7.27
C CYS A 139 -4.03 -13.15 8.00
N GLY A 140 -4.32 -14.29 7.38
CA GLY A 140 -5.24 -15.30 7.89
C GLY A 140 -6.70 -15.01 7.54
N CYS A 141 -7.23 -13.86 8.01
CA CYS A 141 -8.67 -13.54 7.97
C CYS A 141 -9.09 -12.51 6.91
N GLY A 142 -8.18 -11.96 6.10
CA GLY A 142 -8.52 -11.00 5.05
C GLY A 142 -9.10 -9.72 5.64
N PHE A 143 -10.35 -9.40 5.31
CA PHE A 143 -11.07 -8.24 5.86
C PHE A 143 -12.00 -8.60 7.04
N GLU A 144 -12.16 -9.89 7.37
CA GLU A 144 -13.16 -10.37 8.35
C GLU A 144 -12.57 -10.64 9.75
N CYS A 145 -11.51 -9.93 10.14
CA CYS A 145 -10.80 -10.21 11.39
C CYS A 145 -11.53 -9.79 12.68
N ASN A 146 -12.62 -9.01 12.56
CA ASN A 146 -13.45 -8.60 13.69
C ASN A 146 -14.36 -9.72 14.23
N LEU A 147 -14.49 -10.84 13.51
CA LEU A 147 -15.32 -11.98 13.94
C LEU A 147 -14.63 -12.90 14.96
N LEU A 148 -13.35 -12.65 15.28
CA LEU A 148 -12.57 -13.53 16.15
C LEU A 148 -12.42 -13.01 17.60
N ASP A 149 -13.01 -11.86 17.94
CA ASP A 149 -12.85 -11.25 19.27
C ASP A 149 -14.08 -11.39 20.20
N GLY A 150 -15.04 -12.23 19.84
CA GLY A 150 -16.15 -12.53 20.75
C GLY A 150 -17.21 -13.40 20.11
N GLY A 151 -17.49 -14.55 20.73
CA GLY A 151 -18.54 -15.45 20.29
C GLY A 151 -19.89 -14.75 20.21
N ASN A 152 -20.29 -14.37 19.00
CA ASN A 152 -21.66 -14.26 18.54
C ASN A 152 -21.64 -14.16 17.01
N PHE A 153 -22.12 -15.21 16.37
CA PHE A 153 -22.41 -15.23 14.94
C PHE A 153 -23.52 -14.23 14.66
N VAL A 154 -23.15 -13.04 14.17
CA VAL A 154 -24.09 -12.12 13.52
C VAL A 154 -23.79 -12.18 12.03
N SER A 155 -24.44 -13.12 11.35
CA SER A 155 -24.62 -13.04 9.90
C SER A 155 -25.58 -11.90 9.61
N SER A 156 -25.05 -10.69 9.45
CA SER A 156 -25.79 -9.57 8.87
C SER A 156 -25.36 -9.36 7.42
N PHE A 157 -25.53 -10.40 6.58
CA PHE A 157 -25.95 -10.16 5.21
C PHE A 157 -27.47 -9.96 5.25
N GLN A 158 -27.92 -8.79 5.72
CA GLN A 158 -29.26 -8.35 5.40
C GLN A 158 -29.21 -7.78 3.99
N VAL A 159 -29.63 -8.61 3.04
CA VAL A 159 -30.17 -8.16 1.76
C VAL A 159 -31.32 -7.21 2.09
N GLU A 160 -31.12 -5.91 1.89
CA GLU A 160 -32.24 -4.99 1.83
C GLU A 160 -32.93 -5.18 0.48
N ARG A 161 -34.26 -5.26 0.58
CA ARG A 161 -35.21 -5.69 -0.45
C ARG A 161 -35.58 -4.54 -1.38
#